data_AF-A0A919RAY1-F1
#
_entry.id   AF-A0A919RAY1-F1
#
_cell.length_a   1.000
_cell.length_b   1.000
_cell.length_c   1.000
_cell.angle_alpha   90.00
_cell.angle_beta   90.00
_cell.angle_gamma   90.00
#
_symmetry.space_group_name_H-M   'P 1'
#
loop_
_entity.id
_entity.type
_entity.pdbx_description
1 polymer ?
#
loop_
_entity_poly.entity_id
_entity_poly.type
_entity_poly.pdbx_seq_one_letter_code
_entity_poly.pdbx_strand_id
1 'polypeptide(L)' 'MSMPSNFLAVAMVFLGLFLVGGVVSTLKQGHSKAFAGVLGVLAAMAIAAGVLWW' A
#
# COMPACT_ATOMS: atom_id res chain seq x y z
N MET A 1 15.36 5.07 -20.33
CA MET A 1 14.04 4.57 -20.74
C MET A 1 13.04 5.08 -19.73
N SER A 2 12.24 6.10 -20.07
CA SER A 2 11.19 6.62 -19.18
C SER A 2 10.08 5.58 -19.10
N MET A 3 9.87 5.00 -17.91
CA MET A 3 8.66 4.22 -17.66
C MET A 3 7.45 5.13 -17.95
N PRO A 4 6.42 4.65 -18.68
CA PRO A 4 5.22 5.45 -18.90
C PRO A 4 4.67 5.85 -17.52
N SER A 5 4.29 7.12 -17.36
CA SER A 5 3.80 7.72 -16.10
C SER A 5 2.77 6.85 -15.37
N ASN A 6 1.98 6.12 -16.15
CA ASN A 6 0.87 5.30 -15.72
C ASN A 6 1.35 4.01 -15.03
N PHE A 7 2.54 3.51 -15.40
CA PHE A 7 3.13 2.31 -14.78
C PHE A 7 3.48 2.56 -13.32
N LEU A 8 3.98 3.76 -12.99
CA LEU A 8 4.28 4.13 -11.62
C LEU A 8 3.01 4.22 -10.77
N ALA A 9 1.94 4.83 -11.31
CA ALA A 9 0.64 4.91 -10.64
C ALA A 9 0.08 3.51 -10.33
N VAL A 10 0.09 2.61 -11.31
CA VAL A 10 -0.35 1.21 -11.13
C VAL A 10 0.52 0.48 -10.09
N ALA A 11 1.83 0.68 -10.12
CA ALA A 11 2.74 0.09 -9.14
C ALA A 11 2.46 0.58 -7.70
N MET A 12 2.16 1.87 -7.53
CA MET A 12 1.80 2.44 -6.23
C MET A 12 0.48 1.89 -5.69
N VAL A 13 -0.56 1.77 -6.54
CA VAL A 13 -1.83 1.16 -6.12
C VAL A 13 -1.64 -0.31 -5.77
N PHE A 14 -0.88 -1.07 -6.57
CA PHE A 14 -0.59 -2.47 -6.28
C PHE A 14 0.15 -2.64 -4.95
N LEU A 15 1.16 -1.81 -4.70
CA LEU A 15 1.88 -1.79 -3.42
C LEU A 15 0.94 -1.49 -2.25
N GLY A 16 0.04 -0.53 -2.42
CA GLY A 16 -0.97 -0.21 -1.42
C GLY A 16 -1.87 -1.41 -1.08
N LEU A 17 -2.39 -2.10 -2.08
CA LEU A 17 -3.20 -3.32 -1.90
C LEU A 17 -2.40 -4.46 -1.26
N PHE A 18 -1.13 -4.61 -1.61
CA PHE A 18 -0.24 -5.59 -0.97
C PHE A 18 -0.07 -5.28 0.53
N LEU A 19 0.11 -4.02 0.90
CA LEU A 19 0.23 -3.60 2.30
C LEU A 19 -1.07 -3.83 3.08
N VAL A 20 -2.25 -3.66 2.46
CA VAL A 20 -3.55 -4.07 3.07
C VAL A 20 -3.55 -5.57 3.39
N GLY A 21 -3.05 -6.42 2.49
CA GLY A 21 -2.83 -7.84 2.77
C GLY A 21 -1.91 -8.06 3.99
N GLY A 22 -0.84 -7.26 4.09
CA GLY A 22 0.06 -7.23 5.25
C GLY A 22 -0.64 -6.88 6.56
N VAL A 23 -1.57 -5.91 6.56
CA VAL A 23 -2.40 -5.54 7.71
C VAL A 23 -3.24 -6.73 8.16
N VAL A 24 -3.98 -7.35 7.23
CA VAL A 24 -4.85 -8.49 7.55
C VAL A 24 -4.02 -9.66 8.08
N SER A 25 -2.85 -9.92 7.48
CA SER A 25 -1.93 -10.97 7.92
C SER A 25 -1.41 -10.73 9.34
N THR A 26 -0.97 -9.51 9.65
CA THR A 26 -0.42 -9.19 10.98
C THR A 26 -1.48 -9.22 12.06
N LEU A 27 -2.70 -8.77 11.76
CA LEU A 27 -3.83 -8.90 12.68
C LEU A 27 -4.18 -10.37 12.95
N LYS A 28 -4.16 -11.23 11.92
CA LYS A 28 -4.43 -12.67 12.08
C LYS A 28 -3.34 -13.41 12.85
N GLN A 29 -2.09 -12.97 12.75
CA GLN A 29 -0.96 -13.59 13.45
C GLN A 29 -0.83 -13.12 14.91
N GLY A 30 -1.70 -12.20 15.37
CA GLY A 30 -1.62 -11.66 16.72
C GLY A 30 -0.39 -10.76 16.95
N HIS A 31 0.22 -10.26 15.87
CA HIS A 31 1.33 -9.31 15.96
C HIS A 31 0.87 -7.96 16.53
N SER A 32 1.84 -7.08 16.82
CA SER A 32 1.58 -5.75 17.38
C SER A 32 0.54 -4.96 16.56
N LYS A 33 -0.51 -4.48 17.24
CA LYS A 33 -1.54 -3.60 16.67
C LYS A 33 -0.94 -2.31 16.10
N ALA A 34 0.16 -1.83 16.68
CA ALA A 34 0.87 -0.66 16.17
C ALA A 34 1.49 -0.93 14.79
N PHE A 35 2.02 -2.13 14.57
CA PHE A 35 2.60 -2.51 13.28
C PHE A 35 1.53 -2.63 12.18
N ALA A 36 0.37 -3.23 12.52
CA ALA A 36 -0.79 -3.23 11.63
C ALA A 36 -1.29 -1.81 11.31
N GLY A 37 -1.27 -0.91 12.30
CA GLY A 37 -1.59 0.51 12.11
C GLY A 37 -0.66 1.20 11.12
N VAL A 38 0.65 1.02 11.27
CA VAL A 38 1.66 1.60 10.34
C VAL A 38 1.47 1.06 8.92
N LEU A 39 1.29 -0.26 8.76
CA LEU A 39 1.02 -0.87 7.46
C LEU A 39 -0.26 -0.30 6.81
N GLY A 40 -1.30 -0.05 7.61
CA GLY A 40 -2.54 0.56 7.13
C GLY A 40 -2.36 2.00 6.67
N VAL A 41 -1.59 2.81 7.40
CA VAL A 41 -1.26 4.19 7.00
C VAL A 41 -0.46 4.19 5.70
N LEU A 42 0.57 3.35 5.60
CA LEU A 42 1.39 3.24 4.39
C LEU A 42 0.57 2.76 3.19
N ALA A 43 -0.35 1.81 3.40
CA ALA A 43 -1.27 1.36 2.36
C ALA A 43 -2.15 2.51 1.85
N ALA A 44 -2.75 3.28 2.76
CA ALA A 44 -3.59 4.42 2.40
C ALA A 44 -2.81 5.49 1.61
N MET A 45 -1.58 5.80 2.03
CA MET A 45 -0.73 6.77 1.33
C MET A 45 -0.31 6.28 -0.06
N ALA A 46 0.04 5.00 -0.21
CA ALA A 46 0.43 4.43 -1.51
C ALA A 46 -0.75 4.42 -2.50
N ILE A 47 -1.96 4.05 -2.04
CA ILE A 47 -3.17 4.12 -2.86
C ILE A 47 -3.49 5.57 -3.23
N ALA A 48 -3.46 6.48 -2.26
CA ALA A 48 -3.72 7.90 -2.52
C ALA A 48 -2.72 8.48 -3.53
N ALA A 49 -1.43 8.17 -3.41
CA ALA A 49 -0.41 8.58 -4.36
C ALA A 49 -0.68 8.02 -5.76
N GLY A 50 -1.04 6.75 -5.87
CA GLY A 50 -1.36 6.12 -7.15
C GLY A 50 -2.62 6.70 -7.82
N VAL A 51 -3.65 7.03 -7.03
CA VAL A 51 -4.90 7.64 -7.54
C VAL A 51 -4.70 9.10 -7.94
N LEU A 52 -3.95 9.89 -7.16
CA LEU A 52 -3.69 11.31 -7.44
C LEU A 52 -2.72 11.53 -8.61
N TRP A 53 -1.96 10.51 -9.00
CA TRP A 53 -1.04 10.56 -10.14
C TRP A 53 -1.74 10.34 -11.49
N TRP A 54 -2.97 9.86 -11.47
CA TRP A 54 -3.81 9.62 -12.65
C TRP A 54 -4.39 10.92 -13.22
#